data_AF-A0A2G6QH21-F1
#
_entry.id   AF-A0A2G6QH21-F1
#
_cell.length_a   1.000
_cell.length_b   1.000
_cell.length_c   1.000
_cell.angle_alpha   90.00
_cell.angle_beta   90.00
_cell.angle_gamma   90.00
#
_symmetry.space_group_name_H-M   'P 1'
#
loop_
_entity.id
_entity.type
_entity.pdbx_description
1 polymer ?
#
loop_
_entity_poly.entity_id
_entity_poly.type
_entity_poly.pdbx_seq_one_letter_code
_entity_poly.pdbx_strand_id
1 'polypeptide(L)'
;MKLTAIGGDIFTNNPRKEEIREIRRTQMSGKGNHQYGKAKTIKMIEAVKQANSRAVIVEGVYYKSQTEAAKVLNLGITTVNYRLNSDNFPEWLRIKEKNNIQKQSNNPTCKLSVDGIVYESIKDAASSLGISSPTVIRRLDSEKHPSYKRLSERLR
;
A
#
# COMPACT_ATOMS: atom_id res chain seq x y z
N MET A 1 -1.28 24.18 -25.19
CA MET A 1 -1.14 22.71 -25.34
C MET A 1 -1.36 22.34 -26.80
N LYS A 2 -0.45 21.59 -27.43
CA LYS A 2 -0.67 21.09 -28.80
C LYS A 2 -1.60 19.88 -28.74
N LEU A 3 -2.80 20.00 -29.30
CA LEU A 3 -3.73 18.89 -29.48
C LEU A 3 -3.12 17.94 -30.53
N THR A 4 -2.72 16.75 -30.11
CA THR A 4 -2.35 15.69 -31.05
C THR A 4 -3.60 15.27 -31.82
N ALA A 5 -3.48 15.15 -33.15
CA ALA A 5 -4.56 14.63 -33.97
C ALA A 5 -5.02 13.26 -33.44
N ILE A 6 -6.33 13.03 -33.42
CA ILE A 6 -6.99 11.85 -32.85
C ILE A 6 -6.39 10.53 -33.40
N GLY A 7 -5.88 10.53 -34.63
CA GLY A 7 -5.24 9.37 -35.25
C GLY A 7 -3.94 8.89 -34.58
N GLY A 8 -3.25 9.75 -33.81
CA GLY A 8 -2.02 9.39 -33.09
C GLY A 8 -2.17 9.25 -31.57
N ASP A 9 -3.26 9.77 -31.00
CA ASP A 9 -3.50 9.73 -29.56
C ASP A 9 -4.41 8.56 -29.19
N ILE A 10 -3.86 7.59 -28.46
CA ILE A 10 -4.54 6.35 -28.10
C ILE A 10 -5.07 6.39 -26.65
N PHE A 11 -4.48 7.22 -25.78
CA PHE A 11 -4.71 7.12 -24.33
C PHE A 11 -5.01 8.44 -23.62
N THR A 12 -4.69 9.59 -24.21
CA THR A 12 -4.79 10.88 -23.53
C THR A 12 -6.20 11.46 -23.70
N ASN A 13 -6.61 11.69 -24.94
CA ASN A 13 -7.89 12.31 -25.29
C ASN A 13 -8.77 11.45 -26.21
N ASN A 14 -8.37 10.20 -26.47
CA ASN A 14 -9.14 9.31 -27.33
C ASN A 14 -10.49 8.92 -26.68
N PRO A 15 -11.65 9.11 -27.36
CA PRO A 15 -12.94 8.70 -26.84
C PRO A 15 -13.04 7.21 -26.51
N ARG A 16 -12.29 6.36 -27.24
CA ARG A 16 -12.26 4.91 -27.09
C ARG A 16 -11.11 4.40 -26.21
N LYS A 17 -10.44 5.28 -25.45
CA LYS A 17 -9.23 4.94 -24.68
C LYS A 17 -9.40 3.73 -23.75
N GLU A 18 -10.54 3.61 -23.08
CA GLU A 18 -10.77 2.49 -22.13
C GLU A 18 -10.97 1.16 -22.87
N GLU A 19 -11.70 1.16 -23.99
CA GLU A 19 -11.83 -0.03 -24.85
C GLU A 19 -10.46 -0.48 -25.38
N ILE A 20 -9.65 0.46 -25.85
CA ILE A 20 -8.30 0.16 -26.38
C ILE A 20 -7.38 -0.38 -25.28
N ARG A 21 -7.49 0.15 -24.05
CA ARG A 21 -6.76 -0.38 -22.89
C ARG A 21 -7.17 -1.82 -22.58
N GLU A 22 -8.46 -2.11 -22.59
CA GLU A 22 -8.96 -3.46 -22.30
C GLU A 22 -8.52 -4.47 -23.36
N ILE A 23 -8.62 -4.11 -24.64
CA ILE A 23 -8.14 -4.95 -25.75
C ILE A 23 -6.65 -5.23 -25.61
N ARG A 24 -5.82 -4.22 -25.32
CA ARG A 24 -4.38 -4.43 -25.14
C ARG A 24 -4.06 -5.25 -23.90
N ARG A 25 -4.81 -5.06 -22.81
CA ARG A 25 -4.65 -5.83 -21.58
C ARG A 25 -4.93 -7.32 -21.84
N THR A 26 -6.02 -7.63 -22.52
CA THR A 26 -6.38 -9.02 -22.85
C THR A 26 -5.38 -9.65 -23.82
N GLN A 27 -4.97 -8.93 -24.87
CA GLN A 27 -3.97 -9.39 -25.84
C GLN A 27 -2.62 -9.73 -25.19
N MET A 28 -2.15 -8.92 -24.23
CA MET A 28 -0.84 -9.10 -23.60
C MET A 28 -0.86 -9.97 -22.33
N SER A 29 -1.99 -10.60 -22.02
CA SER A 29 -2.16 -11.47 -20.84
C SER A 29 -2.09 -12.94 -21.21
N GLY A 30 -1.81 -13.79 -20.22
CA GLY A 30 -1.76 -15.25 -20.39
C GLY A 30 -0.85 -15.67 -21.54
N LYS A 31 -1.34 -16.53 -22.44
CA LYS A 31 -0.61 -17.05 -23.60
C LYS A 31 -0.21 -15.98 -24.63
N GLY A 32 -0.89 -14.83 -24.66
CA GLY A 32 -0.53 -13.73 -25.55
C GLY A 32 0.72 -12.97 -25.11
N ASN A 33 1.13 -13.09 -23.83
CA ASN A 33 2.39 -12.55 -23.36
C ASN A 33 3.57 -13.32 -23.97
N HIS A 34 4.49 -12.63 -24.65
CA HIS A 34 5.71 -13.19 -25.23
C HIS A 34 6.62 -13.95 -24.24
N GLN A 35 6.46 -13.69 -22.94
CA GLN A 35 7.20 -14.35 -21.86
C GLN A 35 6.46 -15.55 -21.25
N TYR A 36 5.21 -15.81 -21.65
CA TYR A 36 4.42 -16.91 -21.12
C TYR A 36 5.08 -18.26 -21.41
N GLY A 37 5.11 -19.13 -20.40
CA GLY A 37 5.71 -20.47 -20.51
C GLY A 37 7.23 -20.51 -20.63
N LYS A 38 7.92 -19.36 -20.70
CA LYS A 38 9.38 -19.30 -20.78
C LYS A 38 10.00 -19.27 -19.39
N ALA A 39 10.90 -20.21 -19.11
CA ALA A 39 11.68 -20.21 -17.88
C ALA A 39 12.61 -18.98 -17.83
N LYS A 40 12.80 -18.41 -16.64
CA LYS A 40 13.76 -17.31 -16.44
C LYS A 40 15.18 -17.87 -16.39
N THR A 41 16.12 -17.11 -16.94
CA THR A 41 17.53 -17.47 -16.89
C THR A 41 18.06 -17.36 -15.47
N ILE A 42 19.04 -18.20 -15.12
CA ILE A 42 19.68 -18.19 -13.79
C ILE A 42 20.25 -16.79 -13.49
N LYS A 43 20.94 -16.19 -14.47
CA LYS A 43 21.47 -14.82 -14.38
C LYS A 43 20.39 -13.79 -13.99
N MET A 44 19.20 -13.88 -14.59
CA MET A 44 18.07 -12.99 -14.25
C MET A 44 17.59 -13.22 -12.82
N ILE A 45 17.45 -14.48 -12.40
CA ILE A 45 17.00 -14.84 -11.06
C ILE A 45 18.00 -14.33 -10.01
N GLU A 46 19.30 -14.52 -10.23
CA GLU A 46 20.36 -14.05 -9.36
C GLU A 46 20.43 -12.52 -9.29
N ALA A 47 20.32 -11.83 -10.42
CA ALA A 47 20.26 -10.38 -10.46
C ALA A 47 19.06 -9.84 -9.66
N VAL A 48 17.87 -10.44 -9.81
CA VAL A 48 16.69 -10.06 -9.03
C VAL A 48 16.88 -10.34 -7.53
N LYS A 49 17.46 -11.50 -7.18
CA LYS A 49 17.78 -11.84 -5.78
C LYS A 49 18.75 -10.82 -5.19
N GLN A 50 19.80 -10.44 -5.91
CA GLN A 50 20.79 -9.47 -5.47
C GLN A 50 20.18 -8.08 -5.31
N ALA A 51 19.37 -7.61 -6.26
CA ALA A 51 18.70 -6.32 -6.20
C ALA A 51 17.70 -6.23 -5.03
N ASN A 52 17.00 -7.33 -4.72
CA ASN A 52 16.05 -7.40 -3.62
C ASN A 52 16.72 -7.66 -2.25
N SER A 53 17.94 -8.20 -2.24
CA SER A 53 18.67 -8.48 -1.01
C SER A 53 19.01 -7.20 -0.26
N ARG A 54 18.70 -7.20 1.03
CA ARG A 54 18.96 -6.06 1.94
C ARG A 54 20.05 -6.46 2.91
N ALA A 55 21.27 -6.07 2.57
CA ALA A 55 22.46 -6.34 3.37
C ALA A 55 22.39 -5.62 4.73
N VAL A 56 22.95 -6.25 5.75
CA VAL A 56 22.95 -5.78 7.14
C VAL A 56 24.28 -6.07 7.80
N ILE A 57 24.60 -5.28 8.82
CA ILE A 57 25.70 -5.53 9.75
C ILE A 57 25.06 -5.87 11.09
N VAL A 58 25.45 -6.98 11.69
CA VAL A 58 24.96 -7.41 12.99
C VAL A 58 26.16 -7.72 13.86
N GLU A 59 26.33 -6.98 14.96
CA GLU A 59 27.41 -7.20 15.94
C GLU A 59 28.80 -7.20 15.24
N GLY A 60 28.98 -6.26 14.31
CA GLY A 60 30.21 -6.12 13.50
C GLY A 60 30.35 -7.08 12.32
N VAL A 61 29.46 -8.07 12.15
CA VAL A 61 29.52 -9.04 11.05
C VAL A 61 28.65 -8.60 9.87
N TYR A 62 29.24 -8.59 8.67
CA TYR A 62 28.55 -8.27 7.43
C TYR A 62 27.76 -9.48 6.88
N TYR A 63 26.49 -9.28 6.59
CA TYR A 63 25.63 -10.24 5.91
C TYR A 63 25.05 -9.65 4.62
N LYS A 64 25.04 -10.42 3.53
CA LYS A 64 24.53 -10.00 2.21
C LYS A 64 23.02 -9.78 2.23
N SER A 65 22.31 -10.39 3.18
CA SER A 65 20.87 -10.21 3.36
C SER A 65 20.42 -10.44 4.80
N GLN A 66 19.29 -9.85 5.19
CA GLN A 66 18.62 -10.16 6.46
C GLN A 66 18.26 -11.65 6.61
N THR A 67 17.92 -12.32 5.51
CA THR A 67 17.60 -13.76 5.53
C THR A 67 18.85 -14.61 5.76
N GLU A 68 20.00 -14.19 5.26
CA GLU A 68 21.29 -14.82 5.58
C GLU A 68 21.64 -14.62 7.04
N ALA A 69 21.54 -13.39 7.56
CA ALA A 69 21.74 -13.11 8.99
C ALA A 69 20.80 -13.95 9.87
N ALA A 70 19.51 -14.02 9.52
CA ALA A 70 18.52 -14.82 10.22
C ALA A 70 18.89 -16.31 10.27
N LYS A 71 19.39 -16.87 9.17
CA LYS A 71 19.82 -18.28 9.10
C LYS A 71 21.05 -18.53 9.95
N VAL A 72 22.08 -17.68 9.85
CA VAL A 72 23.34 -17.86 10.58
C VAL A 72 23.13 -17.68 12.09
N LEU A 73 22.30 -16.72 12.49
CA LEU A 73 21.99 -16.45 13.89
C LEU A 73 20.88 -17.35 14.45
N ASN A 74 20.29 -18.22 13.62
CA ASN A 74 19.14 -19.07 13.96
C ASN A 74 17.96 -18.27 14.57
N LEU A 75 17.65 -17.12 13.96
CA LEU A 75 16.57 -16.22 14.38
C LEU A 75 15.45 -16.17 13.34
N GLY A 76 14.24 -15.86 13.81
CA GLY A 76 13.15 -15.49 12.92
C GLY A 76 13.40 -14.15 12.21
N ILE A 77 12.99 -14.02 10.95
CA ILE A 77 13.15 -12.79 10.17
C ILE A 77 12.47 -11.57 10.81
N THR A 78 11.38 -11.80 11.55
CA THR A 78 10.66 -10.78 12.31
C THR A 78 11.53 -10.24 13.45
N THR A 79 12.24 -11.12 14.16
CA THR A 79 13.16 -10.74 15.25
C THR A 79 14.32 -9.93 14.71
N VAL A 80 14.90 -10.33 13.58
CA VAL A 80 15.96 -9.55 12.91
C VAL A 80 15.46 -8.16 12.55
N ASN A 81 14.26 -8.05 11.97
CA ASN A 81 13.68 -6.76 11.64
C ASN A 81 13.36 -5.89 12.86
N TYR A 82 12.89 -6.49 13.95
CA TYR A 82 12.67 -5.79 15.21
C TYR A 82 13.97 -5.19 15.73
N ARG A 83 15.05 -5.98 15.82
CA ARG A 83 16.35 -5.50 16.31
C ARG A 83 16.92 -4.39 15.43
N LEU A 84 16.86 -4.54 14.10
CA LEU A 84 17.30 -3.51 13.14
C LEU A 84 16.50 -2.20 13.18
N ASN A 85 15.33 -2.16 13.82
CA ASN A 85 14.50 -0.96 13.92
C ASN A 85 14.40 -0.45 15.36
N SER A 86 15.08 -1.09 16.31
CA SER A 86 14.96 -0.81 17.73
C SER A 86 16.23 -0.12 18.23
N ASP A 87 16.05 0.95 18.99
CA ASP A 87 17.16 1.73 19.55
C ASP A 87 17.96 0.93 20.60
N ASN A 88 17.39 -0.17 21.11
CA ASN A 88 18.05 -1.05 22.08
C ASN A 88 19.18 -1.92 21.47
N PHE A 89 19.29 -1.98 20.14
CA PHE A 89 20.28 -2.80 19.43
C PHE A 89 21.15 -1.94 18.51
N PRO A 90 22.02 -1.08 19.06
CA PRO A 90 22.81 -0.12 18.27
C PRO A 90 23.80 -0.80 17.31
N GLU A 91 24.21 -2.05 17.60
CA GLU A 91 25.12 -2.81 16.75
C GLU A 91 24.43 -3.51 15.56
N TRP A 92 23.11 -3.35 15.42
CA TRP A 92 22.31 -3.94 14.35
C TRP A 92 21.98 -2.88 13.32
N LEU A 93 22.75 -2.83 12.23
CA LEU A 93 22.74 -1.75 11.26
C LEU A 93 22.24 -2.21 9.88
N ARG A 94 21.41 -1.37 9.25
CA ARG A 94 21.04 -1.54 7.84
C ARG A 94 22.02 -0.79 6.97
N ILE A 95 22.55 -1.44 5.94
CA ILE A 95 23.46 -0.77 4.98
C ILE A 95 22.71 0.20 4.07
N LYS A 96 21.45 -0.12 3.77
CA LYS A 96 20.54 0.76 3.04
C LYS A 96 19.37 1.11 3.93
N GLU A 97 19.04 2.39 3.99
CA GLU A 97 17.87 2.88 4.70
C GLU A 97 16.59 2.24 4.17
N LYS A 98 15.59 2.18 5.05
CA LYS A 98 14.27 1.71 4.69
C LYS A 98 13.53 2.83 3.95
N ASN A 99 12.91 2.49 2.83
CA ASN A 99 11.99 3.41 2.16
C ASN A 99 10.79 3.69 3.09
N ASN A 100 10.68 4.93 3.58
CA ASN A 100 9.55 5.41 4.36
C ASN A 100 8.39 5.79 3.43
N ILE A 101 7.87 4.82 2.70
CA ILE A 101 6.67 5.03 1.87
C ILE A 101 5.47 5.01 2.82
N GLN A 102 4.99 6.19 3.22
CA GLN A 102 3.71 6.32 3.89
C GLN A 102 2.62 5.90 2.91
N LYS A 103 1.93 4.80 3.19
CA LYS A 103 0.76 4.41 2.40
C LYS A 103 -0.33 5.45 2.65
N GLN A 104 -0.67 6.22 1.62
CA GLN A 104 -1.90 7.00 1.64
C GLN A 104 -3.07 6.01 1.70
N SER A 105 -3.83 6.04 2.80
CA SER A 105 -5.10 5.31 2.86
C SER A 105 -6.11 6.11 2.04
N ASN A 106 -6.33 5.73 0.78
CA ASN A 106 -7.40 6.29 -0.05
C ASN A 106 -8.77 5.72 0.33
N ASN A 107 -8.94 5.27 1.58
CA ASN A 107 -10.21 4.75 2.05
C ASN A 107 -11.20 5.93 2.09
N PRO A 108 -12.32 5.85 1.37
CA PRO A 108 -13.29 6.92 1.35
C PRO A 108 -13.82 7.15 2.77
N THR A 109 -13.73 8.40 3.24
CA THR A 109 -14.27 8.77 4.54
C THR A 109 -15.79 8.91 4.46
N CYS A 110 -16.48 8.49 5.53
CA CYS A 110 -17.93 8.64 5.62
C CYS A 110 -18.26 10.02 6.21
N LYS A 111 -18.86 10.91 5.40
CA LYS A 111 -19.41 12.17 5.89
C LYS A 111 -20.68 11.90 6.69
N LEU A 112 -20.89 12.66 7.76
CA LEU A 112 -22.01 12.43 8.66
C LEU A 112 -22.50 13.74 9.28
N SER A 113 -23.75 13.76 9.72
CA SER A 113 -24.37 14.86 10.45
C SER A 113 -24.71 14.38 11.86
N VAL A 114 -24.36 15.17 12.87
CA VAL A 114 -24.80 14.98 14.27
C VAL A 114 -25.40 16.28 14.75
N ASP A 115 -26.65 16.24 15.21
CA ASP A 115 -27.37 17.40 15.78
C ASP A 115 -27.36 18.64 14.85
N GLY A 116 -27.40 18.41 13.53
CA GLY A 116 -27.38 19.47 12.50
C GLY A 116 -25.99 19.95 12.08
N ILE A 117 -24.91 19.47 12.72
CA ILE A 117 -23.53 19.80 12.35
C ILE A 117 -22.98 18.72 11.42
N VAL A 118 -22.43 19.14 10.28
CA VAL A 118 -21.83 18.27 9.27
C VAL A 118 -20.35 18.08 9.55
N TYR A 119 -19.91 16.82 9.60
CA TYR A 119 -18.52 16.42 9.80
C TYR A 119 -17.99 15.68 8.58
N GLU A 120 -16.71 15.90 8.27
CA GLU A 120 -16.03 15.29 7.12
C GLU A 120 -15.68 13.81 7.36
N SER A 121 -15.64 13.37 8.62
CA SER A 121 -15.41 11.96 8.97
C SER A 121 -15.94 11.57 10.36
N ILE A 122 -16.03 10.26 10.60
CA ILE A 122 -16.32 9.68 11.93
C ILE A 122 -15.27 10.10 12.97
N LYS A 123 -14.00 10.22 12.57
CA LYS A 123 -12.92 10.63 13.47
C LYS A 123 -13.05 12.10 13.87
N ASP A 124 -13.43 12.93 12.91
CA ASP A 124 -13.65 14.36 13.11
C ASP A 124 -14.82 14.63 14.08
N ALA A 125 -15.95 13.95 13.86
CA ALA A 125 -17.08 13.97 14.77
C ALA A 125 -16.73 13.45 16.17
N ALA A 126 -16.00 12.33 16.25
CA ALA A 126 -15.54 11.75 17.52
C ALA A 126 -14.69 12.75 18.32
N SER A 127 -13.77 13.44 17.64
CA SER A 127 -12.87 14.42 18.27
C SER A 127 -13.64 15.65 18.75
N SER A 128 -14.56 16.17 17.93
CA SER A 128 -15.37 17.36 18.27
C SER A 128 -16.37 17.10 19.39
N LEU A 129 -16.95 15.89 19.44
CA LEU A 129 -17.93 15.47 20.44
C LEU A 129 -17.28 14.88 21.71
N GLY A 130 -15.96 14.70 21.74
CA GLY A 130 -15.23 14.12 22.87
C GLY A 130 -15.57 12.64 23.15
N ILE A 131 -15.98 11.88 22.14
CA ILE A 131 -16.38 10.47 22.26
C ILE A 131 -15.55 9.56 21.36
N SER A 132 -15.52 8.27 21.66
CA SER A 132 -14.79 7.30 20.84
C SER A 132 -15.45 7.09 19.47
N SER A 133 -14.65 6.88 18.41
CA SER A 133 -15.18 6.55 17.07
C SER A 133 -16.12 5.34 17.05
N PRO A 134 -15.88 4.24 17.81
CA PRO A 134 -16.85 3.15 17.94
C PRO A 134 -18.19 3.59 18.52
N THR A 135 -18.20 4.54 19.47
CA THR A 135 -19.45 5.09 20.02
C THR A 135 -20.24 5.86 18.97
N VAL A 136 -19.57 6.66 18.13
CA VAL A 136 -20.20 7.37 17.01
C VAL A 136 -20.83 6.38 16.03
N ILE A 137 -20.10 5.32 15.66
CA ILE A 137 -20.60 4.26 14.76
C ILE A 137 -21.84 3.59 15.35
N ARG A 138 -21.79 3.20 16.63
CA ARG A 138 -22.92 2.57 17.31
C ARG A 138 -24.16 3.47 17.34
N ARG A 139 -23.98 4.79 17.49
CA ARG A 139 -25.07 5.76 17.48
C ARG A 139 -25.65 5.95 16.07
N LEU A 140 -24.81 5.98 15.03
CA LEU A 140 -25.24 6.04 13.63
C LEU A 140 -26.07 4.81 13.20
N ASP A 141 -25.77 3.64 13.76
CA ASP A 141 -26.43 2.38 13.41
C ASP A 141 -27.63 2.05 14.33
N SER A 142 -27.97 2.93 15.28
CA SER A 142 -29.05 2.72 16.26
C SER A 142 -30.23 3.67 16.07
N GLU A 143 -31.44 3.13 16.08
CA GLU A 143 -32.69 3.92 16.01
C GLU A 143 -32.89 4.86 17.20
N LYS A 144 -32.19 4.62 18.33
CA LYS A 144 -32.28 5.45 19.54
C LYS A 144 -31.61 6.82 19.41
N HIS A 145 -30.84 7.04 18.35
CA HIS A 145 -30.10 8.28 18.12
C HIS A 145 -30.41 8.87 16.75
N PRO A 146 -31.66 9.35 16.53
CA PRO A 146 -32.11 9.83 15.21
C PRO A 146 -31.38 11.08 14.70
N SER A 147 -30.64 11.77 15.57
CA SER A 147 -29.84 12.94 15.22
C SER A 147 -28.51 12.60 14.54
N TYR A 148 -28.08 11.32 14.58
CA TYR A 148 -26.88 10.83 13.93
C TYR A 148 -27.25 10.28 12.55
N LYS A 149 -26.79 10.93 11.48
CA LYS A 149 -27.12 10.53 10.10
C LYS A 149 -25.88 10.44 9.23
N ARG A 150 -25.75 9.38 8.43
CA ARG A 150 -24.71 9.26 7.40
C ARG A 150 -25.12 10.09 6.19
N LEU A 151 -24.19 10.87 5.66
CA LEU A 151 -24.39 11.68 4.45
C LEU A 151 -23.72 11.05 3.22
N SER A 152 -22.89 10.02 3.42
CA SER A 152 -22.33 9.21 2.35
C SER A 152 -22.58 7.73 2.59
N GLU A 153 -22.69 6.97 1.50
CA GLU A 153 -22.87 5.52 1.57
C GLU A 153 -21.66 4.85 2.23
N ARG A 154 -21.92 3.77 2.96
CA ARG A 154 -20.88 2.94 3.57
C ARG A 154 -20.22 2.13 2.45
N LEU A 155 -19.14 2.65 1.88
CA LEU A 155 -18.27 1.90 0.99
C LEU A 155 -17.61 0.78 1.82
N ARG A 156 -18.02 -0.47 1.56
CA ARG A 156 -17.49 -1.69 2.19
C ARG A 156 -16.26 -2.19 1.43
#